data_AF-A0A6I2YE84-F1
#
_entry.id   AF-A0A6I2YE84-F1
#
_cell.length_a   1.000
_cell.length_b   1.000
_cell.length_c   1.000
_cell.angle_alpha   90.00
_cell.angle_beta   90.00
_cell.angle_gamma   90.00
#
_symmetry.space_group_name_H-M   'P 1'
#
loop_
_entity.id
_entity.type
_entity.pdbx_description
1 polymer ?
#
loop_
_entity_poly.entity_id
_entity_poly.type
_entity_poly.pdbx_seq_one_letter_code
_entity_poly.pdbx_strand_id
1 'polypeptide(L)'
;MRSTLKGVGPDPSERLRELGSFIREQRSSSRLSLRRLSELAGISNPYLSQIERGLRRPSAEILQQIAKGLAISAETLYVRAGILEPDFESDLEVHIHADPHLSAEQRQALIQIYRSFVGEAMAESPSPQSDGGNSQDR
;
A
#
# COMPACT_ATOMS: atom_id res chain seq x y z
N MET A 1 -16.44 -30.66 -7.49
CA MET A 1 -16.21 -29.69 -6.40
C MET A 1 -14.73 -29.32 -6.33
N ARG A 2 -14.32 -28.27 -7.04
CA ARG A 2 -13.04 -27.58 -6.80
C ARG A 2 -13.37 -26.10 -6.71
N SER A 3 -13.35 -25.58 -5.49
CA SER A 3 -13.63 -24.19 -5.19
C SER A 3 -12.51 -23.32 -5.75
N THR A 4 -12.87 -22.39 -6.62
CA THR A 4 -12.01 -21.38 -7.20
C THR A 4 -11.58 -20.39 -6.11
N LEU A 5 -10.32 -20.45 -5.68
CA LEU A 5 -9.67 -19.38 -4.91
C LEU A 5 -9.48 -18.19 -5.85
N LYS A 6 -10.50 -17.33 -5.92
CA LYS A 6 -10.43 -16.02 -6.56
C LYS A 6 -9.46 -15.18 -5.75
N GLY A 7 -8.42 -14.64 -6.39
CA GLY A 7 -7.57 -13.62 -5.80
C GLY A 7 -8.43 -12.41 -5.41
N VAL A 8 -8.74 -12.29 -4.12
CA VAL A 8 -9.40 -11.14 -3.54
C VAL A 8 -8.36 -10.50 -2.63
N GLY A 9 -7.73 -9.42 -3.10
CA GLY A 9 -6.94 -8.57 -2.22
C GLY A 9 -7.81 -8.10 -1.03
N PRO A 10 -7.22 -7.79 0.13
CA PRO A 10 -7.98 -7.52 1.35
C PRO A 10 -9.05 -6.44 1.13
N ASP A 11 -10.23 -6.66 1.76
CA ASP A 11 -11.38 -5.77 1.68
C ASP A 11 -10.94 -4.32 1.98
N PRO A 12 -11.37 -3.31 1.22
CA PRO A 12 -11.02 -1.91 1.48
C PRO A 12 -11.24 -1.46 2.95
N SER A 13 -12.26 -2.01 3.60
CA SER A 13 -12.59 -1.75 5.01
C SER A 13 -11.60 -2.42 5.96
N GLU A 14 -11.08 -3.58 5.59
CA GLU A 14 -10.05 -4.31 6.34
C GLU A 14 -8.71 -3.57 6.27
N ARG A 15 -8.29 -3.14 5.07
CA ARG A 15 -7.09 -2.32 4.89
C ARG A 15 -7.13 -1.03 5.70
N LEU A 16 -8.29 -0.38 5.79
CA LEU A 16 -8.48 0.82 6.62
C LEU A 16 -8.27 0.53 8.11
N ARG A 17 -8.74 -0.62 8.61
CA ARG A 17 -8.51 -1.04 10.01
C ARG A 17 -7.05 -1.41 10.26
N GLU A 18 -6.39 -2.06 9.30
CA GLU A 18 -4.97 -2.39 9.37
C GLU A 18 -4.10 -1.12 9.38
N LEU A 19 -4.38 -0.18 8.48
CA LEU A 19 -3.73 1.14 8.46
C LEU A 19 -3.91 1.87 9.79
N GLY A 20 -5.14 1.92 10.31
CA GLY A 20 -5.44 2.57 11.58
C GLY A 20 -4.70 1.93 12.75
N SER A 21 -4.70 0.59 12.81
CA SER A 21 -3.97 -0.19 13.82
C SER A 21 -2.47 0.07 13.74
N PHE A 22 -1.90 0.09 12.53
CA PHE A 22 -0.49 0.38 12.31
C PHE A 22 -0.11 1.79 12.80
N ILE A 23 -0.89 2.82 12.47
CA ILE A 23 -0.65 4.19 12.95
C ILE A 23 -0.66 4.23 14.48
N ARG A 24 -1.63 3.55 15.11
CA ARG A 24 -1.73 3.45 16.57
C ARG A 24 -0.53 2.75 17.20
N GLU A 25 -0.04 1.68 16.58
CA GLU A 25 1.16 0.95 17.03
C GLU A 25 2.40 1.83 16.94
N GLN A 26 2.65 2.48 15.80
CA GLN A 26 3.79 3.37 15.61
C GLN A 26 3.76 4.56 16.57
N ARG A 27 2.57 5.11 16.83
CA ARG A 27 2.39 6.16 17.83
C ARG A 27 2.77 5.66 19.22
N SER A 28 2.33 4.46 19.58
CA SER A 28 2.54 3.87 20.90
C SER A 28 3.99 3.46 21.13
N SER A 29 4.66 2.89 20.12
CA SER A 29 6.09 2.56 20.16
C SER A 29 6.95 3.81 20.31
N SER A 30 6.54 4.91 19.69
CA SER A 30 7.15 6.24 19.82
C SER A 30 6.78 6.96 21.13
N ARG A 31 6.00 6.32 22.02
CA ARG A 31 5.49 6.87 23.29
C ARG A 31 4.73 8.19 23.14
N LEU A 32 4.11 8.41 21.98
CA LEU A 32 3.31 9.59 21.72
C LEU A 32 1.87 9.37 22.19
N SER A 33 1.33 10.35 22.92
CA SER A 33 -0.11 10.39 23.16
C SER A 33 -0.84 10.70 21.85
N LEU A 34 -2.12 10.32 21.75
CA LEU A 34 -2.96 10.67 20.61
C LEU A 34 -2.96 12.19 20.38
N ARG A 35 -3.05 12.98 21.46
CA ARG A 35 -2.98 14.44 21.43
C ARG A 35 -1.66 14.93 20.85
N ARG A 36 -0.54 14.37 21.30
CA ARG A 36 0.78 14.79 20.83
C ARG A 36 0.97 14.51 19.34
N LEU A 37 0.57 13.33 18.86
CA LEU A 37 0.65 13.03 17.43
C LEU A 37 -0.26 13.96 16.62
N SER A 38 -1.48 14.24 17.07
CA SER A 38 -2.37 15.16 16.37
C SER A 38 -1.78 16.58 16.25
N GLU A 39 -1.10 17.06 17.29
CA GLU A 39 -0.38 18.34 17.26
C GLU A 39 0.79 18.32 16.27
N LEU A 40 1.62 17.26 16.29
CA LEU A 40 2.77 17.12 15.40
C LEU A 40 2.36 16.98 13.93
N ALA A 41 1.26 16.27 13.66
CA ALA A 41 0.71 16.10 12.33
C ALA A 41 -0.13 17.32 11.89
N GLY A 42 -0.45 18.27 12.76
CA GLY A 42 -1.28 19.42 12.42
C GLY A 42 -2.73 19.08 12.08
N ILE A 43 -3.25 17.97 12.61
CA ILE A 43 -4.64 17.52 12.41
C ILE A 43 -5.42 17.52 13.72
N SER A 44 -6.75 17.50 13.65
CA SER A 44 -7.56 17.47 14.85
C SER A 44 -7.48 16.10 15.56
N ASN A 45 -7.49 16.14 16.90
CA ASN A 45 -7.47 14.92 17.71
C ASN A 45 -8.64 13.96 17.43
N PRO A 46 -9.90 14.44 17.28
CA PRO A 46 -11.02 13.58 16.90
C PRO A 46 -10.82 12.91 15.54
N TYR A 47 -10.22 13.61 14.58
CA TYR A 47 -10.00 13.05 13.25
C TYR A 47 -8.93 11.96 13.26
N LEU A 48 -7.79 12.19 13.94
CA LEU A 48 -6.79 11.14 14.15
C LEU A 48 -7.37 9.91 14.86
N SER A 49 -8.23 10.10 15.87
CA SER A 49 -8.93 9.00 16.55
C SER A 49 -9.80 8.18 15.59
N GLN A 50 -10.46 8.82 14.63
CA GLN A 50 -11.28 8.11 13.64
C GLN A 50 -10.42 7.32 12.66
N ILE A 51 -9.26 7.86 12.26
CA ILE A 51 -8.29 7.19 11.39
C ILE A 51 -7.73 5.95 12.08
N GLU A 52 -7.26 6.05 13.33
CA GLU A 52 -6.69 4.91 14.08
C GLU A 52 -7.68 3.76 14.28
N ARG A 53 -8.99 4.04 14.21
CA ARG A 53 -10.06 3.04 14.31
C ARG A 53 -10.52 2.49 12.95
N GLY A 54 -9.93 2.96 11.84
CA GLY A 54 -10.35 2.61 10.49
C GLY A 54 -11.73 3.15 10.10
N LEU A 55 -12.24 4.17 10.81
CA LEU A 55 -13.58 4.74 10.57
C LEU A 55 -13.58 5.83 9.50
N ARG A 56 -12.39 6.34 9.14
CA ARG A 56 -12.21 7.38 8.13
C ARG A 56 -11.05 7.05 7.23
N ARG A 57 -11.26 7.24 5.93
CA ARG A 57 -10.20 7.17 4.92
C ARG A 57 -9.45 8.51 4.89
N PRO A 58 -8.17 8.54 5.28
CA PRO A 58 -7.35 9.74 5.16
C PRO A 58 -6.97 10.01 3.70
N SER A 59 -6.76 11.28 3.34
CA SER A 59 -6.16 11.64 2.05
C SER A 59 -4.64 11.42 2.06
N ALA A 60 -4.00 11.44 0.90
CA ALA A 60 -2.55 11.32 0.80
C ALA A 60 -1.81 12.41 1.58
N GLU A 61 -2.33 13.65 1.60
CA GLU A 61 -1.77 14.77 2.36
C GLU A 61 -1.82 14.49 3.88
N ILE A 62 -2.96 14.02 4.38
CA ILE A 62 -3.11 13.66 5.80
C ILE A 62 -2.16 12.53 6.18
N LEU A 63 -1.95 11.56 5.29
CA LEU A 63 -0.97 10.49 5.51
C LEU A 63 0.47 11.02 5.56
N GLN A 64 0.86 12.00 4.72
CA GLN A 64 2.18 12.64 4.82
C GLN A 64 2.37 13.34 6.16
N GLN A 65 1.35 14.09 6.58
CA GLN A 65 1.36 14.80 7.85
C GLN A 65 1.52 13.85 9.05
N ILE A 66 0.77 12.74 9.05
CA ILE A 66 0.88 11.70 10.07
C ILE A 66 2.26 11.03 10.02
N ALA A 67 2.76 10.66 8.83
CA ALA A 67 4.08 10.07 8.66
C ALA A 67 5.20 10.99 9.19
N LYS A 68 5.12 12.29 8.90
CA LYS A 68 6.02 13.31 9.44
C LYS A 68 5.95 13.37 10.96
N GLY A 69 4.75 13.36 11.54
CA GLY A 69 4.55 13.36 13.00
C GLY A 69 5.07 12.10 13.69
N LEU A 70 5.10 10.97 12.98
CA LEU A 70 5.66 9.68 13.42
C LEU A 70 7.15 9.50 13.07
N ALA A 71 7.74 10.41 12.29
CA ALA A 71 9.10 10.29 11.75
C ALA A 71 9.34 8.98 10.96
N ILE A 72 8.36 8.58 10.16
CA ILE A 72 8.45 7.41 9.24
C ILE A 72 8.25 7.85 7.79
N SER A 73 8.56 6.96 6.83
CA SER A 73 8.27 7.21 5.42
C SER A 73 6.75 7.26 5.17
N ALA A 74 6.31 8.26 4.39
CA ALA A 74 4.91 8.37 3.95
C ALA A 74 4.52 7.19 3.03
N GLU A 75 5.47 6.68 2.26
CA GLU A 75 5.32 5.52 1.38
C GLU A 75 4.79 4.29 2.13
N THR A 76 5.32 4.05 3.34
CA THR A 76 4.90 2.97 4.24
C THR A 76 3.40 3.03 4.54
N LEU A 77 2.85 4.24 4.67
CA LEU A 77 1.42 4.45 4.88
C LEU A 77 0.62 4.37 3.58
N TYR A 78 1.18 4.80 2.45
CA TYR A 78 0.52 4.71 1.14
C TYR A 78 0.30 3.28 0.68
N VAL A 79 1.31 2.42 0.85
CA VAL A 79 1.21 1.00 0.54
C VAL A 79 0.10 0.34 1.37
N ARG A 80 0.07 0.62 2.68
CA ARG A 80 -0.97 0.10 3.58
C ARG A 80 -2.36 0.66 3.28
N ALA A 81 -2.45 1.92 2.87
CA ALA A 81 -3.69 2.56 2.44
C ALA A 81 -4.16 2.09 1.05
N GLY A 82 -3.35 1.29 0.34
CA GLY A 82 -3.61 0.89 -1.05
C GLY A 82 -3.62 2.07 -2.04
N ILE A 83 -2.93 3.17 -1.69
CA ILE A 83 -2.73 4.34 -2.58
C ILE A 83 -1.54 4.11 -3.51
N LEU A 84 -0.55 3.37 -3.01
CA LEU A 84 0.63 2.98 -3.77
C LEU A 84 0.67 1.45 -3.81
N GLU A 85 0.80 0.87 -4.99
CA GLU A 85 1.20 -0.53 -5.08
C GLU A 85 2.69 -0.61 -4.77
N PRO A 86 3.11 -1.53 -3.88
CA PRO A 86 4.52 -1.69 -3.59
C PRO A 86 5.26 -2.02 -4.88
N ASP A 87 6.27 -1.21 -5.21
CA ASP A 87 7.06 -1.31 -6.43
C ASP A 87 8.07 -2.45 -6.29
N PHE A 88 7.56 -3.68 -6.13
CA PHE A 88 8.39 -4.88 -5.97
C PHE A 88 9.14 -5.23 -7.25
N GLU A 89 8.63 -4.81 -8.41
CA GLU A 89 9.20 -5.08 -9.72
C GLU A 89 10.54 -4.38 -9.92
N SER A 90 10.61 -3.09 -9.56
CA SER A 90 11.86 -2.34 -9.69
C SER A 90 12.87 -2.70 -8.60
N ASP A 91 12.42 -2.95 -7.36
CA ASP A 91 13.34 -3.26 -6.26
C ASP A 91 14.02 -4.62 -6.44
N LEU A 92 13.28 -5.68 -6.79
CA LEU A 92 13.86 -7.02 -6.83
C LEU A 92 14.81 -7.21 -8.02
N GLU A 93 14.45 -6.73 -9.22
CA GLU A 93 15.36 -6.81 -10.38
C GLU A 93 16.67 -6.07 -10.12
N VAL A 94 16.61 -4.90 -9.49
CA VAL A 94 17.82 -4.12 -9.10
C VAL A 94 18.71 -4.91 -8.14
N HIS A 95 18.12 -5.56 -7.12
CA HIS A 95 18.88 -6.39 -6.18
C HIS A 95 19.50 -7.63 -6.87
N ILE A 96 18.77 -8.30 -7.76
CA ILE A 96 19.31 -9.43 -8.55
C ILE A 96 20.44 -8.97 -9.48
N HIS A 97 20.31 -7.78 -10.07
CA HIS A 97 21.37 -7.19 -10.90
C HIS A 97 22.63 -6.85 -10.11
N ALA A 98 22.48 -6.37 -8.88
CA ALA A 98 23.59 -5.94 -8.03
C ALA A 98 24.25 -7.08 -7.22
N ASP A 99 23.68 -8.29 -7.21
CA ASP A 99 24.19 -9.41 -6.40
C ASP A 99 25.58 -9.89 -6.92
N PRO A 100 26.64 -9.80 -6.09
CA PRO A 100 27.99 -10.24 -6.47
C PRO A 100 28.16 -11.76 -6.45
N HIS A 101 27.23 -12.52 -5.85
CA HIS A 101 27.28 -13.97 -5.80
C HIS A 101 26.66 -14.65 -7.04
N LEU A 102 26.00 -13.88 -7.90
CA LEU A 102 25.40 -14.39 -9.13
C LEU A 102 26.34 -14.22 -10.32
N SER A 103 26.52 -15.30 -11.08
CA SER A 103 27.09 -15.20 -12.43
C SER A 103 26.14 -14.45 -13.37
N ALA A 104 26.67 -13.94 -14.49
CA ALA A 104 25.84 -13.25 -15.48
C ALA A 104 24.70 -14.13 -16.01
N GLU A 105 24.95 -15.43 -16.20
CA GLU A 105 23.96 -16.40 -16.66
C GLU A 105 22.90 -16.68 -15.59
N GLN A 106 23.31 -16.88 -14.33
CA GLN A 106 22.40 -17.11 -13.19
C GLN A 106 21.49 -15.91 -12.95
N ARG A 107 22.06 -14.70 -13.00
CA ARG A 107 21.31 -13.44 -12.92
C ARG A 107 20.25 -13.34 -14.01
N GLN A 108 20.64 -13.61 -15.26
CA GLN A 108 19.73 -13.54 -16.40
C GLN A 108 18.60 -14.56 -16.28
N ALA A 109 18.90 -15.78 -15.85
CA ALA A 109 17.91 -16.83 -15.63
C ALA A 109 16.90 -16.45 -14.53
N LEU A 110 17.37 -15.90 -13.40
CA LEU A 110 16.50 -15.46 -12.31
C LEU A 110 15.55 -14.34 -12.75
N ILE A 111 16.05 -13.34 -13.48
CA ILE A 111 15.23 -12.25 -14.02
C ILE A 111 14.19 -12.79 -15.00
N GLN A 112 14.57 -13.71 -15.87
CA GLN A 112 13.65 -14.29 -16.85
C GLN A 112 12.51 -15.06 -16.17
N ILE A 113 12.82 -15.88 -15.15
CA ILE A 113 11.82 -16.63 -14.37
C ILE A 113 10.91 -15.67 -13.61
N TYR A 114 11.47 -14.64 -12.99
CA TYR A 114 10.70 -13.62 -12.29
C TYR A 114 9.70 -12.93 -13.22
N ARG A 115 10.16 -12.45 -14.39
CA ARG A 115 9.30 -11.79 -15.38
C ARG A 115 8.21 -12.69 -15.94
N SER A 116 8.45 -14.00 -16.10
CA SER A 116 7.38 -14.91 -16.54
C SER A 116 6.25 -14.99 -15.53
N PHE A 117 6.54 -15.03 -14.22
CA PHE A 117 5.50 -15.11 -13.20
C PHE A 117 4.74 -13.79 -13.02
N VAL A 118 5.44 -12.66 -13.09
CA VAL A 118 4.80 -11.34 -12.98
C VAL A 118 3.94 -11.04 -14.21
N GLY A 119 4.45 -11.32 -15.41
CA GLY A 119 3.70 -11.14 -16.66
C GLY A 119 2.43 -11.98 -16.71
N GLU A 120 2.45 -13.21 -16.20
CA GLU A 120 1.26 -14.06 -16.05
C GLU A 120 0.26 -13.48 -15.04
N ALA A 121 0.72 -13.03 -13.87
CA ALA A 121 -0.16 -12.45 -12.84
C ALA A 121 -0.82 -11.13 -13.26
N MET A 122 -0.12 -10.28 -14.01
CA MET A 122 -0.66 -9.02 -14.55
C MET A 122 -1.67 -9.26 -15.69
N ALA A 123 -1.44 -10.26 -16.55
CA ALA A 123 -2.35 -10.62 -17.63
C ALA A 123 -3.70 -11.18 -17.13
N GLU A 124 -3.72 -11.74 -15.92
CA GLU A 124 -4.91 -12.34 -15.30
C GLU A 124 -5.80 -11.31 -14.54
N SER A 125 -5.34 -10.06 -14.40
CA SER A 125 -6.11 -8.98 -13.77
C SER A 125 -7.04 -8.30 -14.78
N PRO A 126 -8.39 -8.34 -14.62
CA PRO A 126 -9.29 -7.71 -15.56
C PRO A 126 -9.18 -6.19 -15.47
N SER A 127 -8.72 -5.57 -16.56
CA SER A 127 -8.72 -4.12 -16.77
C SER A 127 -10.12 -3.55 -16.46
N PRO A 128 -10.23 -2.49 -15.62
CA PRO A 128 -11.51 -1.85 -15.36
C PRO A 128 -12.02 -1.25 -16.66
N GLN A 129 -13.15 -1.78 -17.15
CA GLN A 129 -13.85 -1.22 -18.29
C GLN A 129 -14.17 0.25 -17.98
N SER A 130 -13.54 1.13 -18.75
CA SER A 130 -13.91 2.53 -18.84
C SER A 130 -15.31 2.61 -19.44
N ASP A 131 -16.33 2.64 -18.57
CA ASP A 131 -17.70 2.92 -18.98
C ASP A 131 -17.82 4.43 -19.21
N GLY A 132 -17.30 4.85 -20.37
CA GLY A 132 -17.50 6.16 -20.94
C GLY A 132 -18.88 6.23 -21.59
N GLY A 133 -19.78 6.94 -20.92
CA GLY A 133 -20.83 7.75 -21.55
C GLY A 133 -22.02 7.03 -22.17
N ASN A 134 -23.21 7.32 -21.65
CA ASN A 134 -24.21 7.92 -22.52
C ASN A 134 -25.15 8.86 -21.74
N SER A 135 -25.09 10.14 -22.13
CA SER A 135 -26.21 11.07 -21.95
C SER A 135 -27.29 10.69 -22.95
N GLN A 136 -28.52 10.51 -22.48
CA GLN A 136 -29.77 10.66 -23.24
C GLN A 136 -30.87 10.77 -22.18
N ASP A 137 -31.36 11.97 -21.86
CA ASP A 137 -32.26 12.78 -22.68
C ASP A 137 -33.55 12.01 -22.98
N ARG A 138 -34.51 12.10 -22.04
CA ARG A 138 -35.98 12.20 -22.22
C ARG A 138 -36.74 12.07 -20.90
#